data_AF-A0A6L7YEF5-F1
#
_entry.id   AF-A0A6L7YEF5-F1
#
_cell.length_a   1.000
_cell.length_b   1.000
_cell.length_c   1.000
_cell.angle_alpha   90.00
_cell.angle_beta   90.00
_cell.angle_gamma   90.00
#
_symmetry.space_group_name_H-M   'P 1'
#
loop_
_entity.id
_entity.type
_entity.pdbx_description
1 polymer ?
#
loop_
_entity_poly.entity_id
_entity_poly.type
_entity_poly.pdbx_seq_one_letter_code
_entity_poly.pdbx_strand_id
1 'polypeptide(L)'
;RAHPPPPPPAAGVGAPTRGGVVARFTARGPPASARTKPDLLAPVVLTSSDDGGTVFGGTSAAAPLVAAVAALLIEAQPDLSREELAADLRARARPLTAGEEDVTDATTAIVQLGGLEGLGPLLPPGGREAALRGERDTESRFSFFTYDGPDGYPLRFLHLLLEGPRPLAIFHYDADGERWLIHINGAPDWVNSLDGFDDGDEIWMRFD
;
A
#
# COMPACT_ATOMS: atom_id res chain seq x y z
N ARG A 1 33.79 19.35 -10.14
CA ARG A 1 32.95 18.40 -9.38
C ARG A 1 31.52 18.62 -9.83
N ALA A 2 30.92 17.69 -10.57
CA ALA A 2 29.52 17.78 -10.97
C ALA A 2 28.63 17.59 -9.73
N HIS A 3 27.64 18.47 -9.57
CA HIS A 3 26.62 18.36 -8.54
C HIS A 3 25.72 17.16 -8.89
N PRO A 4 25.37 16.28 -7.94
CA PRO A 4 24.39 15.22 -8.21
C PRO A 4 23.08 15.84 -8.73
N PRO A 5 22.38 15.16 -9.65
CA PRO A 5 21.09 15.63 -10.12
C PRO A 5 20.12 15.79 -8.93
N PRO A 6 19.27 16.83 -8.92
CA PRO A 6 18.28 16.99 -7.87
C PRO A 6 17.36 15.76 -7.85
N PRO A 7 16.88 15.32 -6.67
CA PRO A 7 15.95 14.22 -6.57
C PRO A 7 14.68 14.51 -7.41
N PRO A 8 14.03 13.48 -7.96
CA PRO A 8 12.76 13.66 -8.65
C PRO A 8 11.76 14.36 -7.71
N PRO A 9 10.96 15.32 -8.22
CA PRO A 9 10.09 16.14 -7.39
C PRO A 9 9.00 15.29 -6.71
N ALA A 10 8.80 15.50 -5.41
CA ALA A 10 7.68 14.91 -4.68
C ALA A 10 6.33 15.41 -5.23
N ALA A 11 5.32 14.52 -5.24
CA ALA A 11 3.96 14.86 -5.66
C ALA A 11 3.39 15.99 -4.77
N GLY A 12 2.86 17.03 -5.40
CA GLY A 12 2.21 18.14 -4.69
C GLY A 12 0.82 17.74 -4.22
N VAL A 13 0.52 17.91 -2.92
CA VAL A 13 -0.80 17.59 -2.35
C VAL A 13 -1.58 18.86 -2.04
N GLY A 14 -2.82 18.92 -2.51
CA GLY A 14 -3.79 19.98 -2.23
C GLY A 14 -4.97 19.48 -1.40
N ALA A 15 -5.84 20.41 -1.02
CA ALA A 15 -6.98 20.16 -0.15
C ALA A 15 -8.25 20.80 -0.75
N PRO A 16 -9.39 20.11 -0.84
CA PRO A 16 -10.66 20.74 -1.23
C PRO A 16 -11.34 21.43 -0.05
N THR A 17 -12.14 22.46 -0.33
CA THR A 17 -13.12 23.07 0.58
C THR A 17 -14.32 22.14 0.79
N ARG A 18 -15.17 22.45 1.78
CA ARG A 18 -16.43 21.72 2.02
C ARG A 18 -17.38 21.65 0.81
N GLY A 19 -17.23 22.55 -0.18
CA GLY A 19 -18.01 22.56 -1.42
C GLY A 19 -17.36 21.79 -2.59
N GLY A 20 -16.25 21.07 -2.37
CA GLY A 20 -15.54 20.35 -3.43
C GLY A 20 -14.60 21.21 -4.29
N VAL A 21 -14.52 22.52 -4.02
CA VAL A 21 -13.62 23.47 -4.71
C VAL A 21 -12.24 23.42 -4.08
N VAL A 22 -11.15 23.54 -4.85
CA VAL A 22 -9.77 23.61 -4.32
C VAL A 22 -9.66 24.73 -3.26
N ALA A 23 -9.17 24.41 -2.07
CA ALA A 23 -9.02 25.38 -1.00
C ALA A 23 -7.96 26.43 -1.36
N ARG A 24 -8.28 27.70 -1.08
CA ARG A 24 -7.46 28.89 -1.43
C ARG A 24 -6.00 28.85 -0.95
N PHE A 25 -5.71 28.07 0.09
CA PHE A 25 -4.37 27.91 0.68
C PHE A 25 -3.54 26.82 0.00
N THR A 26 -4.10 26.10 -0.98
CA THR A 26 -3.36 25.14 -1.80
C THR A 26 -2.31 25.90 -2.62
N ALA A 27 -1.03 25.54 -2.44
CA ALA A 27 0.06 26.12 -3.20
C ALA A 27 -0.09 25.77 -4.69
N ARG A 28 -0.46 26.77 -5.49
CA ARG A 28 -0.48 26.68 -6.95
C ARG A 28 0.95 26.87 -7.44
N GLY A 29 1.40 25.98 -8.33
CA GLY A 29 2.72 26.10 -8.94
C GLY A 29 2.85 27.44 -9.68
N PRO A 30 4.06 28.00 -9.82
CA PRO A 30 4.25 29.23 -10.57
C PRO A 30 3.78 29.03 -12.04
N PRO A 31 3.11 30.04 -12.65
CA PRO A 31 2.59 29.94 -14.02
C PRO A 31 3.67 29.64 -15.07
N ALA A 32 4.94 29.91 -14.74
CA ALA A 32 6.10 29.70 -15.61
C ALA A 32 6.69 28.28 -15.55
N SER A 33 6.21 27.41 -14.64
CA SER A 33 6.57 25.98 -14.69
C SER A 33 5.53 25.25 -15.54
N ALA A 34 5.97 24.44 -16.52
CA ALA A 34 5.11 23.58 -17.33
C ALA A 34 4.46 22.43 -16.53
N ARG A 35 4.30 22.59 -15.21
CA ARG A 35 3.76 21.61 -14.27
C ARG A 35 2.65 22.26 -13.45
N THR A 36 1.43 21.80 -13.67
CA THR A 36 0.29 22.15 -12.83
C THR A 36 0.44 21.49 -11.45
N LYS A 37 0.29 22.26 -10.38
CA LYS A 37 0.24 21.78 -8.98
C LYS A 37 -1.07 22.24 -8.35
N PRO A 38 -1.68 21.46 -7.45
CA PRO A 38 -1.20 20.17 -6.91
C PRO A 38 -1.43 19.00 -7.89
N ASP A 39 -0.66 17.93 -7.71
CA ASP A 39 -0.81 16.67 -8.45
C ASP A 39 -2.02 15.86 -7.97
N LEU A 40 -2.35 15.95 -6.67
CA LEU A 40 -3.43 15.20 -6.03
C LEU A 40 -4.13 16.08 -4.98
N LEU A 41 -5.45 15.93 -4.85
CA LEU A 41 -6.18 16.43 -3.69
C LEU A 41 -6.51 15.29 -2.73
N ALA A 42 -6.56 15.57 -1.43
CA ALA A 42 -7.15 14.66 -0.46
C ALA A 42 -8.12 15.39 0.47
N PRO A 43 -9.24 14.76 0.89
CA PRO A 43 -10.20 15.35 1.84
C PRO A 43 -9.50 15.79 3.13
N VAL A 44 -9.89 16.96 3.63
CA VAL A 44 -9.24 17.64 4.75
C VAL A 44 -10.06 17.61 6.03
N VAL A 45 -11.22 16.94 6.00
CA VAL A 45 -12.12 16.93 7.15
C VAL A 45 -11.71 15.80 8.10
N LEU A 46 -10.60 16.02 8.81
CA LEU A 46 -10.30 15.27 10.03
C LEU A 46 -10.93 16.03 11.19
N THR A 47 -11.95 15.44 11.81
CA THR A 47 -12.47 15.91 13.10
C THR A 47 -11.60 15.33 14.20
N SER A 48 -10.82 16.16 14.88
CA SER A 48 -10.15 15.76 16.12
C SER A 48 -11.22 15.58 17.20
N SER A 49 -11.28 14.38 17.80
CA SER A 49 -12.19 14.07 18.91
C SER A 49 -11.78 14.75 20.22
N ASP A 50 -10.54 15.24 20.32
CA ASP A 50 -9.93 15.62 21.61
C ASP A 50 -10.07 17.11 21.93
N ASP A 51 -10.42 17.96 20.96
CA ASP A 51 -10.44 19.43 21.09
C ASP A 51 -11.83 20.07 20.88
N GLY A 52 -12.92 19.34 21.13
CA GLY A 52 -14.28 19.90 21.04
C GLY A 52 -14.76 20.18 19.60
N GLY A 53 -14.25 19.43 18.61
CA GLY A 53 -14.74 19.51 17.22
C GLY A 53 -14.07 20.61 16.37
N THR A 54 -12.87 21.06 16.73
CA THR A 54 -12.09 21.94 15.87
C THR A 54 -11.71 21.23 14.56
N VAL A 55 -12.08 21.83 13.43
CA VAL A 55 -11.77 21.32 12.10
C VAL A 55 -10.35 21.74 11.74
N PHE A 56 -9.42 20.78 11.68
CA PHE A 56 -8.07 21.03 11.18
C PHE A 56 -8.11 21.11 9.64
N GLY A 57 -8.15 22.34 9.10
CA GLY A 57 -8.15 22.60 7.66
C GLY A 57 -6.79 23.05 7.14
N GLY A 58 -6.23 22.34 6.15
CA GLY A 58 -4.95 22.71 5.51
C GLY A 58 -4.42 21.59 4.58
N THR A 59 -3.54 21.90 3.62
CA THR A 59 -2.85 20.87 2.82
C THR A 59 -2.04 19.91 3.70
N SER A 60 -1.64 20.35 4.90
CA SER A 60 -1.03 19.53 5.94
C SER A 60 -1.92 18.38 6.45
N ALA A 61 -3.25 18.47 6.33
CA ALA A 61 -4.16 17.36 6.64
C ALA A 61 -4.42 16.46 5.42
N ALA A 62 -4.25 16.99 4.21
CA ALA A 62 -4.36 16.21 2.97
C ALA A 62 -3.11 15.35 2.72
N ALA A 63 -1.92 15.85 3.06
CA ALA A 63 -0.65 15.15 2.93
C ALA A 63 -0.59 13.76 3.63
N PRO A 64 -0.97 13.60 4.92
CA PRO A 64 -0.97 12.30 5.58
C PRO A 64 -1.98 11.31 4.97
N LEU A 65 -3.10 11.80 4.41
CA LEU A 65 -4.08 10.93 3.76
C LEU A 65 -3.56 10.38 2.43
N VAL A 66 -2.90 11.22 1.61
CA VAL A 66 -2.20 10.74 0.40
C VAL A 66 -1.07 9.77 0.79
N ALA A 67 -0.33 10.06 1.87
CA ALA A 67 0.72 9.18 2.35
C ALA A 67 0.18 7.81 2.81
N ALA A 68 -1.00 7.77 3.44
CA ALA A 68 -1.66 6.52 3.83
C ALA A 68 -2.09 5.70 2.61
N VAL A 69 -2.71 6.33 1.61
CA VAL A 69 -3.07 5.63 0.35
C VAL A 69 -1.81 5.12 -0.37
N ALA A 70 -0.75 5.92 -0.43
CA ALA A 70 0.53 5.50 -1.00
C ALA A 70 1.15 4.33 -0.23
N ALA A 71 1.08 4.33 1.10
CA ALA A 71 1.57 3.22 1.92
C ALA A 71 0.81 1.92 1.63
N LEU A 72 -0.51 1.98 1.49
CA LEU A 72 -1.33 0.82 1.12
C LEU A 72 -1.00 0.29 -0.28
N LEU A 73 -0.72 1.18 -1.24
CA LEU A 73 -0.30 0.77 -2.59
C LEU A 73 1.10 0.16 -2.61
N ILE A 74 2.05 0.71 -1.83
CA ILE A 74 3.39 0.11 -1.67
C ILE A 74 3.28 -1.27 -1.01
N GLU A 75 2.42 -1.42 0.01
CA GLU A 75 2.19 -2.72 0.63
C GLU A 75 1.58 -3.72 -0.37
N ALA A 76 0.65 -3.27 -1.20
CA ALA A 76 0.03 -4.11 -2.23
C ALA A 76 0.93 -4.36 -3.45
N GLN A 77 1.92 -3.52 -3.72
CA GLN A 77 2.81 -3.60 -4.88
C GLN A 77 4.21 -3.07 -4.49
N PRO A 78 5.02 -3.86 -3.78
CA PRO A 78 6.30 -3.41 -3.21
C PRO A 78 7.33 -3.02 -4.26
N ASP A 79 7.19 -3.54 -5.49
CA ASP A 79 8.15 -3.31 -6.58
C ASP A 79 7.87 -2.02 -7.37
N LEU A 80 6.80 -1.28 -7.04
CA LEU A 80 6.51 -0.03 -7.72
C LEU A 80 7.66 0.96 -7.54
N SER A 81 8.20 1.45 -8.65
CA SER A 81 9.02 2.64 -8.64
C SER A 81 8.22 3.84 -8.13
N ARG A 82 8.93 4.91 -7.73
CA ARG A 82 8.30 6.15 -7.29
C ARG A 82 7.42 6.75 -8.39
N GLU A 83 7.86 6.61 -9.63
CA GLU A 83 7.18 7.09 -10.83
C GLU A 83 5.90 6.29 -11.10
N GLU A 84 5.96 4.96 -10.99
CA GLU A 84 4.79 4.07 -11.15
C GLU A 84 3.78 4.28 -10.02
N LEU A 85 4.23 4.38 -8.76
CA LEU A 85 3.36 4.71 -7.63
C LEU A 85 2.63 6.04 -7.84
N ALA A 86 3.34 7.06 -8.34
CA ALA A 86 2.73 8.35 -8.63
C ALA A 86 1.78 8.29 -9.83
N ALA A 87 2.02 7.42 -10.82
CA ALA A 87 1.10 7.20 -11.93
C ALA A 87 -0.17 6.47 -11.46
N ASP A 88 -0.03 5.44 -10.63
CA ASP A 88 -1.13 4.66 -10.06
C ASP A 88 -2.04 5.53 -9.18
N LEU A 89 -1.45 6.36 -8.31
CA LEU A 89 -2.22 7.31 -7.50
C LEU A 89 -3.04 8.28 -8.36
N ARG A 90 -2.49 8.73 -9.50
CA ARG A 90 -3.21 9.62 -10.43
C ARG A 90 -4.30 8.89 -11.21
N ALA A 91 -4.03 7.67 -11.67
CA ALA A 91 -4.98 6.84 -12.40
C ALA A 91 -6.19 6.47 -11.53
N ARG A 92 -5.96 6.22 -10.24
CA ARG A 92 -7.00 5.89 -9.24
C ARG A 92 -7.74 7.12 -8.73
N ALA A 93 -7.23 8.33 -8.97
CA ALA A 93 -7.85 9.54 -8.48
C ALA A 93 -9.14 9.88 -9.25
N ARG A 94 -10.18 10.27 -8.52
CA ARG A 94 -11.47 10.66 -9.11
C ARG A 94 -11.39 12.10 -9.62
N PRO A 95 -11.64 12.38 -10.91
CA PRO A 95 -11.73 13.76 -11.40
C PRO A 95 -12.83 14.54 -10.67
N LEU A 96 -12.54 15.78 -10.28
CA LEU A 96 -13.59 16.70 -9.85
C LEU A 96 -14.25 17.28 -11.10
N THR A 97 -15.41 16.74 -11.48
CA THR A 97 -16.28 17.40 -12.47
C THR A 97 -16.85 18.66 -11.86
N ALA A 98 -16.62 19.79 -12.53
CA ALA A 98 -17.11 21.10 -12.13
C ALA A 98 -18.64 21.11 -11.96
N GLY A 99 -19.10 21.14 -10.71
CA GLY A 99 -20.43 21.62 -10.36
C GLY A 99 -20.30 23.08 -9.97
N GLU A 100 -20.76 23.96 -10.87
CA GLU A 100 -21.08 25.38 -10.70
C GLU A 100 -20.03 26.30 -10.05
N GLU A 101 -19.43 27.10 -10.95
CA GLU A 101 -18.64 28.33 -10.76
C GLU A 101 -17.17 28.19 -10.29
N ASP A 102 -16.30 28.45 -11.27
CA ASP A 102 -14.91 28.91 -11.15
C ASP A 102 -13.84 27.91 -10.68
N VAL A 103 -13.80 26.73 -11.30
CA VAL A 103 -12.59 25.88 -11.33
C VAL A 103 -11.90 26.06 -12.68
N THR A 104 -10.92 26.96 -12.75
CA THR A 104 -10.11 27.20 -13.97
C THR A 104 -8.98 26.20 -14.19
N ASP A 105 -8.79 25.20 -13.31
CA ASP A 105 -7.78 24.13 -13.47
C ASP A 105 -8.43 22.74 -13.61
N ALA A 106 -8.56 22.29 -14.86
CA ALA A 106 -9.17 21.02 -15.29
C ALA A 106 -8.37 19.75 -14.90
N THR A 107 -7.35 19.84 -14.04
CA THR A 107 -6.45 18.73 -13.67
C THR A 107 -6.61 18.28 -12.22
N THR A 108 -7.68 18.70 -11.55
CA THR A 108 -7.85 18.50 -10.12
C THR A 108 -8.57 17.17 -9.84
N ALA A 109 -7.89 16.20 -9.19
CA ALA A 109 -8.44 14.89 -8.86
C ALA A 109 -8.31 14.55 -7.36
N ILE A 110 -9.33 13.89 -6.80
CA ILE A 110 -9.35 13.42 -5.40
C ILE A 110 -8.71 12.03 -5.33
N VAL A 111 -7.69 11.86 -4.49
CA VAL A 111 -7.06 10.57 -4.23
C VAL A 111 -8.09 9.55 -3.76
N GLN A 112 -8.08 8.36 -4.35
CA GLN A 112 -8.88 7.22 -3.95
C GLN A 112 -8.04 5.94 -4.12
N LEU A 113 -8.36 4.90 -3.35
CA LEU A 113 -7.79 3.56 -3.57
C LEU A 113 -8.28 2.95 -4.90
N GLY A 114 -9.44 3.39 -5.39
CA GLY A 114 -10.03 2.89 -6.63
C GLY A 114 -10.47 1.43 -6.50
N GLY A 115 -10.61 0.75 -7.64
CA GLY A 115 -10.85 -0.69 -7.70
C GLY A 115 -9.57 -1.51 -7.45
N LEU A 116 -9.71 -2.82 -7.28
CA LEU A 116 -8.58 -3.74 -7.10
C LEU A 116 -7.83 -4.05 -8.40
N GLU A 117 -8.19 -3.39 -9.51
CA GLU A 117 -7.52 -3.55 -10.79
C GLU A 117 -6.02 -3.22 -10.66
N GLY A 118 -5.17 -4.10 -11.18
CA GLY A 118 -3.71 -4.00 -11.03
C GLY A 118 -3.16 -4.43 -9.65
N LEU A 119 -4.01 -4.65 -8.64
CA LEU A 119 -3.59 -5.19 -7.34
C LEU A 119 -3.66 -6.71 -7.38
N GLY A 120 -2.52 -7.38 -7.28
CA GLY A 120 -2.47 -8.85 -7.34
C GLY A 120 -1.12 -9.40 -6.91
N PRO A 121 -1.06 -10.66 -6.45
CA PRO A 121 -2.19 -11.61 -6.32
C PRO A 121 -3.10 -11.31 -5.11
N LEU A 122 -4.42 -11.23 -5.30
CA LEU A 122 -5.40 -10.99 -4.23
C LEU A 122 -5.64 -12.26 -3.40
N LEU A 123 -6.27 -12.13 -2.23
CA LEU A 123 -6.75 -13.31 -1.51
C LEU A 123 -7.70 -14.12 -2.41
N PRO A 124 -7.48 -15.44 -2.55
CA PRO A 124 -8.41 -16.31 -3.26
C PRO A 124 -9.78 -16.37 -2.56
N PRO A 125 -10.86 -16.76 -3.26
CA PRO A 125 -12.13 -17.08 -2.63
C PRO A 125 -11.93 -18.11 -1.50
N GLY A 126 -12.44 -17.83 -0.29
CA GLY A 126 -12.21 -18.67 0.89
C GLY A 126 -10.93 -18.36 1.67
N GLY A 127 -10.05 -17.48 1.15
CA GLY A 127 -8.79 -17.14 1.80
C GLY A 127 -8.97 -16.35 3.09
N ARG A 128 -10.15 -15.77 3.35
CA ARG A 128 -10.42 -15.05 4.60
C ARG A 128 -10.65 -16.00 5.78
N GLU A 129 -11.06 -17.23 5.47
CA GLU A 129 -11.33 -18.31 6.41
C GLU A 129 -10.12 -19.23 6.59
N ALA A 130 -9.07 -19.03 5.79
CA ALA A 130 -7.84 -19.81 5.86
C ALA A 130 -7.12 -19.64 7.20
N ALA A 131 -6.40 -20.68 7.61
CA ALA A 131 -5.67 -20.72 8.87
C ALA A 131 -4.36 -21.50 8.76
N LEU A 132 -3.48 -21.28 9.72
CA LEU A 132 -2.35 -22.18 9.99
C LEU A 132 -2.73 -23.09 11.15
N ARG A 133 -2.68 -24.40 10.92
CA ARG A 133 -2.86 -25.44 11.94
C ARG A 133 -1.51 -25.74 12.58
N GLY A 134 -1.47 -25.75 13.90
CA GLY A 134 -0.24 -25.91 14.68
C GLY A 134 -0.14 -24.82 15.74
N GLU A 135 0.80 -24.98 16.66
CA GLU A 135 1.08 -24.00 17.70
C GLU A 135 2.51 -23.50 17.57
N ARG A 136 2.71 -22.21 17.85
CA ARG A 136 4.05 -21.64 17.91
C ARG A 136 4.78 -22.23 19.10
N ASP A 137 5.86 -22.95 18.82
CA ASP A 137 6.82 -23.38 19.83
C ASP A 137 7.70 -22.18 20.20
N THR A 138 7.54 -21.68 21.43
CA THR A 138 8.32 -20.55 21.95
C THR A 138 9.65 -20.96 22.57
N GLU A 139 9.88 -22.25 22.79
CA GLU A 139 11.16 -22.78 23.28
C GLU A 139 12.12 -23.11 22.12
N SER A 140 11.58 -23.33 20.93
CA SER A 140 12.32 -23.55 19.68
C SER A 140 12.42 -22.29 18.82
N ARG A 141 13.50 -22.22 18.02
CA ARG A 141 13.63 -21.19 16.96
C ARG A 141 12.75 -21.48 15.74
N PHE A 142 12.24 -22.70 15.62
CA PHE A 142 11.41 -23.15 14.52
C PHE A 142 10.06 -23.64 15.05
N SER A 143 9.00 -23.25 14.35
CA SER A 143 7.66 -23.81 14.55
C SER A 143 7.16 -24.39 13.23
N PHE A 144 6.34 -25.43 13.35
CA PHE A 144 5.75 -26.15 12.23
C PHE A 144 4.26 -25.85 12.15
N PHE A 145 3.78 -25.62 10.93
CA PHE A 145 2.38 -25.37 10.65
C PHE A 145 1.95 -26.15 9.41
N THR A 146 0.67 -26.47 9.35
CA THR A 146 -0.01 -26.92 8.12
C THR A 146 -0.97 -25.84 7.66
N TYR A 147 -0.91 -25.44 6.40
CA TYR A 147 -1.87 -24.51 5.82
C TYR A 147 -3.22 -25.22 5.59
N ASP A 148 -4.30 -24.57 6.01
CA ASP A 148 -5.69 -25.01 5.82
C ASP A 148 -6.44 -23.87 5.14
N GLY A 149 -6.71 -24.02 3.84
CA GLY A 149 -7.30 -22.96 3.03
C GLY A 149 -7.22 -23.22 1.53
N PRO A 150 -7.69 -22.28 0.69
CA PRO A 150 -7.64 -22.45 -0.76
C PRO A 150 -6.22 -22.37 -1.34
N ASP A 151 -6.01 -23.09 -2.44
CA ASP A 151 -4.80 -23.01 -3.25
C ASP A 151 -4.50 -21.57 -3.73
N GLY A 152 -3.22 -21.26 -3.86
CA GLY A 152 -2.72 -19.98 -4.33
C GLY A 152 -2.86 -18.86 -3.31
N TYR A 153 -2.80 -19.15 -2.01
CA TYR A 153 -2.82 -18.13 -0.97
C TYR A 153 -1.53 -17.28 -1.01
N PRO A 154 -1.59 -15.96 -1.27
CA PRO A 154 -0.39 -15.18 -1.44
C PRO A 154 0.41 -15.01 -0.15
N LEU A 155 1.73 -15.26 -0.22
CA LEU A 155 2.61 -15.15 0.94
C LEU A 155 2.59 -13.74 1.57
N ARG A 156 2.38 -12.70 0.77
CA ARG A 156 2.23 -11.32 1.25
C ARG A 156 1.10 -11.13 2.28
N PHE A 157 0.11 -12.02 2.29
CA PHE A 157 -0.98 -12.03 3.26
C PHE A 157 -0.75 -12.97 4.45
N LEU A 158 0.44 -13.56 4.61
CA LEU A 158 0.77 -14.44 5.74
C LEU A 158 0.46 -13.79 7.10
N HIS A 159 0.60 -12.47 7.22
CA HIS A 159 0.28 -11.73 8.43
C HIS A 159 -1.18 -11.86 8.88
N LEU A 160 -2.10 -12.26 7.99
CA LEU A 160 -3.50 -12.54 8.34
C LEU A 160 -3.68 -13.93 8.95
N LEU A 161 -2.74 -14.85 8.73
CA LEU A 161 -2.77 -16.22 9.28
C LEU A 161 -2.04 -16.33 10.62
N LEU A 162 -1.24 -15.34 10.99
CA LEU A 162 -0.39 -15.37 12.17
C LEU A 162 -0.87 -14.40 13.24
N GLU A 163 -1.08 -14.91 14.45
CA GLU A 163 -1.23 -14.11 15.65
C GLU A 163 0.13 -13.92 16.33
N GLY A 164 0.89 -12.89 15.97
CA GLY A 164 2.14 -12.57 16.66
C GLY A 164 3.27 -11.98 15.79
N PRO A 165 4.54 -12.18 16.18
CA PRO A 165 5.67 -11.61 15.46
C PRO A 165 5.80 -12.25 14.07
N ARG A 166 6.30 -11.47 13.11
CA ARG A 166 6.61 -11.97 11.77
C ARG A 166 7.77 -12.98 11.84
N PRO A 167 7.69 -14.11 11.12
CA PRO A 167 8.80 -15.04 11.03
C PRO A 167 9.98 -14.37 10.31
N LEU A 168 11.21 -14.77 10.65
CA LEU A 168 12.43 -14.34 9.96
C LEU A 168 12.60 -15.05 8.62
N ALA A 169 12.21 -16.32 8.57
CA ALA A 169 12.29 -17.15 7.37
C ALA A 169 11.16 -18.18 7.35
N ILE A 170 10.74 -18.55 6.16
CA ILE A 170 9.67 -19.51 5.89
C ILE A 170 10.24 -20.52 4.91
N PHE A 171 9.98 -21.79 5.17
CA PHE A 171 10.44 -22.90 4.36
C PHE A 171 9.26 -23.82 4.08
N HIS A 172 9.13 -24.25 2.84
CA HIS A 172 8.13 -25.20 2.40
C HIS A 172 8.78 -26.18 1.43
N TYR A 173 8.43 -27.47 1.53
CA TYR A 173 8.93 -28.48 0.61
C TYR A 173 7.92 -28.72 -0.50
N ASP A 174 8.25 -28.27 -1.71
CA ASP A 174 7.50 -28.51 -2.93
C ASP A 174 7.78 -29.95 -3.38
N ALA A 175 6.81 -30.84 -3.14
CA ALA A 175 6.92 -32.25 -3.44
C ALA A 175 6.93 -32.54 -4.95
N ASP A 176 6.21 -31.76 -5.75
CA ASP A 176 6.16 -31.92 -7.20
C ASP A 176 7.49 -31.54 -7.86
N GLY A 177 8.13 -30.47 -7.35
CA GLY A 177 9.44 -30.02 -7.79
C GLY A 177 10.63 -30.70 -7.08
N GLU A 178 10.38 -31.57 -6.11
CA GLU A 178 11.38 -32.19 -5.21
C GLU A 178 12.39 -31.17 -4.65
N ARG A 179 11.90 -30.01 -4.21
CA ARG A 179 12.76 -28.88 -3.82
C ARG A 179 12.22 -28.10 -2.64
N TRP A 180 13.12 -27.41 -1.96
CA TRP A 180 12.74 -26.44 -0.93
C TRP A 180 12.44 -25.08 -1.56
N LEU A 181 11.26 -24.56 -1.25
CA LEU A 181 10.91 -23.16 -1.44
C LEU A 181 11.19 -22.39 -0.16
N ILE A 182 11.73 -21.19 -0.30
CA ILE A 182 12.16 -20.37 0.84
C ILE A 182 11.72 -18.92 0.65
N HIS A 183 11.35 -18.29 1.76
CA HIS A 183 11.23 -16.85 1.86
C HIS A 183 11.97 -16.35 3.11
N ILE A 184 12.92 -15.43 2.94
CA ILE A 184 13.64 -14.77 4.03
C ILE A 184 13.29 -13.28 4.02
N ASN A 185 12.80 -12.79 5.15
CA ASN A 185 12.46 -11.38 5.30
C ASN A 185 13.72 -10.50 5.18
N GLY A 186 13.70 -9.59 4.21
CA GLY A 186 14.81 -8.67 3.92
C GLY A 186 15.92 -9.27 3.05
N ALA A 187 15.78 -10.51 2.57
CA ALA A 187 16.69 -11.07 1.57
C ALA A 187 16.37 -10.50 0.17
N PRO A 188 17.37 -10.43 -0.74
CA PRO A 188 17.12 -10.11 -2.13
C PRO A 188 16.17 -11.10 -2.81
N ASP A 189 15.42 -10.65 -3.81
CA ASP A 189 14.40 -11.47 -4.47
C ASP A 189 14.93 -12.77 -5.08
N TRP A 190 16.17 -12.78 -5.57
CA TRP A 190 16.81 -14.00 -6.12
C TRP A 190 17.05 -15.11 -5.08
N VAL A 191 16.93 -14.80 -3.79
CA VAL A 191 16.97 -15.79 -2.70
C VAL A 191 15.60 -16.41 -2.49
N ASN A 192 14.53 -15.63 -2.68
CA ASN A 192 13.17 -16.02 -2.36
C ASN A 192 12.56 -16.78 -3.54
N SER A 193 11.98 -17.94 -3.24
CA SER A 193 11.33 -18.81 -4.23
C SER A 193 9.93 -19.26 -3.80
N LEU A 194 9.50 -18.86 -2.61
CA LEU A 194 8.17 -19.11 -2.07
C LEU A 194 7.32 -17.84 -2.19
N ASP A 195 6.23 -17.94 -2.94
CA ASP A 195 5.32 -16.80 -3.23
C ASP A 195 3.89 -17.00 -2.71
N GLY A 196 3.55 -18.22 -2.27
CA GLY A 196 2.23 -18.56 -1.74
C GLY A 196 2.16 -19.96 -1.16
N PHE A 197 0.95 -20.36 -0.77
CA PHE A 197 0.65 -21.66 -0.17
C PHE A 197 -0.55 -22.32 -0.86
N ASP A 198 -0.52 -23.64 -0.90
CA ASP A 198 -1.60 -24.53 -1.34
C ASP A 198 -2.14 -25.39 -0.18
N ASP A 199 -3.39 -25.86 -0.31
CA ASP A 199 -4.06 -26.58 0.78
C ASP A 199 -3.24 -27.78 1.26
N GLY A 200 -3.06 -27.89 2.57
CA GLY A 200 -2.28 -28.96 3.18
C GLY A 200 -0.76 -28.73 3.17
N ASP A 201 -0.26 -27.59 2.68
CA ASP A 201 1.17 -27.28 2.71
C ASP A 201 1.75 -27.37 4.12
N GLU A 202 2.85 -28.12 4.23
CA GLU A 202 3.66 -28.17 5.44
C GLU A 202 4.69 -27.02 5.42
N ILE A 203 4.61 -26.15 6.42
CA ILE A 203 5.34 -24.90 6.48
C ILE A 203 6.17 -24.84 7.75
N TRP A 204 7.46 -24.57 7.60
CA TRP A 204 8.39 -24.37 8.68
C TRP A 204 8.71 -22.90 8.77
N MET A 205 8.51 -22.32 9.95
CA MET A 205 8.77 -20.90 10.17
C MET A 205 9.82 -20.72 11.25
N ARG A 206 10.82 -19.91 10.94
CA ARG A 206 11.82 -19.47 11.90
C ARG A 206 11.39 -18.17 12.55
N PHE A 207 11.42 -18.10 13.87
CA PHE A 207 11.21 -16.86 14.63
C PHE A 207 12.52 -16.43 15.32
N ASP A 208 12.52 -15.22 15.90
CA ASP A 208 13.60 -14.71 16.76
C ASP A 208 13.51 -15.32 18.16
#